data_AF-A0A132TDW4-F1
#
_entry.id   AF-A0A132TDW4-F1
#
_cell.length_a   1.000
_cell.length_b   1.000
_cell.length_c   1.000
_cell.angle_alpha   90.00
_cell.angle_beta   90.00
_cell.angle_gamma   90.00
#
_symmetry.space_group_name_H-M   'P 1'
#
loop_
_entity.id
_entity.type
_entity.pdbx_description
1 polymer ?
#
loop_
_entity_poly.entity_id
_entity_poly.type
_entity_poly.pdbx_seq_one_letter_code
_entity_poly.pdbx_strand_id
1 'polypeptide(L)'
;MLGKVKSFIFGFFACLLITGTSAYAMEPTMAGIYLRKITYMFDGIEKKPPQGSEGFIYQGSIYVPLRFVSKSLNKDIEWDDAKSTVWIGKGNADDYFSHQIPTRVEGDLKFEIGVANIGGNKYSHRGYKVSFPEKGNQGMLQFNLAGQYSKFDGFVGIDEYTKNSTALGTLKIIGDNRELLSFTNLKGGDQPKRFEVDLSGVSTLQILYTRDTGSDLTIDIADAILHHK
;
A
#
# COMPACT_ATOMS: atom_id res chain seq x y z
N MET A 1 -37.04 78.91 -34.43
CA MET A 1 -36.06 78.03 -33.73
C MET A 1 -36.69 76.99 -32.80
N LEU A 2 -37.90 77.20 -32.25
CA LEU A 2 -38.52 76.29 -31.27
C LEU A 2 -38.88 74.87 -31.78
N GLY A 3 -39.18 74.69 -33.08
CA GLY A 3 -39.59 73.40 -33.63
C GLY A 3 -38.45 72.39 -33.80
N LYS A 4 -37.25 72.87 -34.15
CA LYS A 4 -36.07 72.01 -34.39
C LYS A 4 -35.48 71.43 -33.10
N VAL A 5 -35.64 72.13 -31.98
CA VAL A 5 -35.18 71.69 -30.65
C VAL A 5 -36.09 70.60 -30.08
N LYS A 6 -37.41 70.66 -30.34
CA LYS A 6 -38.35 69.61 -29.92
C LYS A 6 -38.11 68.29 -30.65
N SER A 7 -37.79 68.33 -31.93
CA SER A 7 -37.44 67.14 -32.71
C SER A 7 -36.11 66.52 -32.26
N PHE A 8 -35.14 67.34 -31.84
CA PHE A 8 -33.86 66.85 -31.32
C PHE A 8 -34.00 66.17 -29.95
N ILE A 9 -34.78 66.77 -29.03
CA ILE A 9 -35.04 66.19 -27.71
C ILE A 9 -35.82 64.87 -27.83
N PHE A 10 -36.78 64.78 -28.75
CA PHE A 10 -37.53 63.54 -28.96
C PHE A 10 -36.67 62.42 -29.56
N GLY A 11 -35.75 62.74 -30.48
CA GLY A 11 -34.78 61.79 -31.02
C GLY A 11 -33.77 61.30 -29.98
N PHE A 12 -33.34 62.18 -29.06
CA PHE A 12 -32.40 61.83 -27.99
C PHE A 12 -33.00 60.84 -26.98
N PHE A 13 -34.29 60.95 -26.66
CA PHE A 13 -34.99 59.96 -25.81
C PHE A 13 -35.25 58.63 -26.54
N ALA A 14 -35.43 58.63 -27.87
CA ALA A 14 -35.62 57.40 -28.63
C ALA A 14 -34.33 56.56 -28.76
N CYS A 15 -33.15 57.19 -28.83
CA CYS A 15 -31.88 56.46 -28.88
C CYS A 15 -31.47 55.86 -27.52
N LEU A 16 -31.88 56.47 -26.40
CA LEU A 16 -31.60 55.94 -25.05
C LEU A 16 -32.35 54.63 -24.74
N LEU A 17 -33.40 54.31 -25.50
CA LEU A 17 -34.18 53.08 -25.33
C LEU A 17 -33.58 51.86 -26.04
N ILE A 18 -32.56 52.03 -26.90
CA ILE A 18 -32.02 50.93 -27.74
C ILE A 18 -30.68 50.37 -27.21
N THR A 19 -30.01 51.06 -26.28
CA THR A 19 -28.71 50.60 -25.73
C THR A 19 -28.83 49.81 -24.42
N GLY A 20 -30.05 49.47 -24.01
CA GLY A 20 -30.32 48.69 -22.81
C GLY A 20 -30.30 47.17 -23.02
N THR A 21 -29.32 46.62 -23.74
CA THR A 21 -29.06 45.18 -23.64
C THR A 21 -28.32 44.95 -22.33
N SER A 22 -29.05 44.61 -21.27
CA SER A 22 -28.43 43.97 -20.11
C SER A 22 -27.78 42.68 -20.61
N ALA A 23 -26.44 42.68 -20.70
CA ALA A 23 -25.69 41.45 -20.75
C ALA A 23 -25.95 40.75 -19.42
N TYR A 24 -26.94 39.86 -19.39
CA TYR A 24 -27.03 38.89 -18.31
C TYR A 24 -25.76 38.05 -18.44
N ALA A 25 -24.82 38.23 -17.52
CA ALA A 25 -23.89 37.15 -17.23
C ALA A 25 -24.77 35.96 -16.85
N MET A 26 -24.88 35.00 -17.77
CA MET A 26 -25.39 33.69 -17.43
C MET A 26 -24.35 33.14 -16.46
N GLU A 27 -24.59 33.31 -15.16
CA GLU A 27 -23.89 32.47 -14.20
C GLU A 27 -24.08 31.04 -14.68
N PRO A 28 -23.04 30.19 -14.72
CA PRO A 28 -23.23 28.80 -15.02
C PRO A 28 -24.27 28.32 -14.01
N THR A 29 -25.50 28.09 -14.47
CA THR A 29 -26.50 27.44 -13.66
C THR A 29 -25.84 26.12 -13.31
N MET A 30 -25.54 25.93 -12.02
CA MET A 30 -25.10 24.67 -11.46
C MET A 30 -26.27 23.68 -11.53
N ALA A 31 -26.73 23.43 -12.75
CA ALA A 31 -27.84 22.59 -13.10
C ALA A 31 -27.40 21.15 -12.83
N GLY A 32 -27.70 20.69 -11.61
CA GLY A 32 -27.44 19.31 -11.22
C GLY A 32 -27.03 19.08 -9.77
N ILE A 33 -26.85 20.12 -8.94
CA ILE A 33 -26.62 19.94 -7.50
C ILE A 33 -27.96 19.83 -6.79
N TYR A 34 -28.33 18.62 -6.39
CA TYR A 34 -29.52 18.38 -5.56
C TYR A 34 -29.10 18.28 -4.09
N LEU A 35 -29.50 19.26 -3.29
CA LEU A 35 -29.37 19.21 -1.82
C LEU A 35 -30.48 18.34 -1.24
N ARG A 36 -30.36 17.02 -1.39
CA ARG A 36 -31.22 16.05 -0.71
C ARG A 36 -30.56 15.67 0.62
N LYS A 37 -31.36 15.44 1.66
CA LYS A 37 -30.87 14.86 2.91
C LYS A 37 -30.27 13.47 2.62
N ILE A 38 -28.97 13.33 2.82
CA ILE A 38 -28.23 12.06 2.68
C ILE A 38 -28.02 11.49 4.09
N THR A 39 -28.39 10.22 4.27
CA THR A 39 -28.12 9.46 5.49
C THR A 39 -26.91 8.57 5.25
N TYR A 40 -25.89 8.64 6.11
CA TYR A 40 -24.67 7.86 5.97
C TYR A 40 -24.66 6.71 6.97
N MET A 41 -24.68 5.48 6.48
CA MET A 41 -24.66 4.27 7.30
C MET A 41 -23.32 3.56 7.13
N PHE A 42 -22.61 3.36 8.25
CA PHE A 42 -21.36 2.59 8.31
C PHE A 42 -21.57 1.45 9.29
N ASP A 43 -21.48 0.21 8.82
CA ASP A 43 -21.69 -1.00 9.63
C ASP A 43 -23.01 -0.99 10.40
N GLY A 44 -24.08 -0.49 9.77
CA GLY A 44 -25.41 -0.37 10.38
C GLY A 44 -25.58 0.81 11.33
N ILE A 45 -24.55 1.64 11.53
CA ILE A 45 -24.58 2.82 12.40
C ILE A 45 -24.64 4.10 11.57
N GLU A 46 -25.57 4.99 11.88
CA GLU A 46 -25.63 6.32 11.26
C GLU A 46 -24.45 7.18 11.74
N LYS A 47 -23.69 7.75 10.81
CA LYS A 47 -22.62 8.72 11.09
C LYS A 47 -22.91 10.05 10.41
N LYS A 48 -22.49 11.14 11.06
CA LYS A 48 -22.66 12.50 10.53
C LYS A 48 -21.32 13.10 10.11
N PRO A 49 -21.22 13.71 8.92
CA PRO A 49 -20.04 14.45 8.55
C PRO A 49 -19.88 15.70 9.44
N PRO A 50 -18.68 16.30 9.49
CA PRO A 50 -18.48 17.62 10.08
C PRO A 50 -19.46 18.64 9.48
N GLN A 51 -19.89 19.61 10.29
CA GLN A 51 -20.80 20.67 9.86
C GLN A 51 -20.21 21.42 8.66
N GLY A 52 -21.02 21.63 7.61
CA GLY A 52 -20.59 22.30 6.39
C GLY A 52 -19.76 21.41 5.44
N SER A 53 -19.62 20.11 5.75
CA SER A 53 -19.01 19.11 4.89
C SER A 53 -20.03 18.01 4.53
N GLU A 54 -21.29 18.39 4.37
CA GLU A 54 -22.31 17.47 3.89
C GLU A 54 -22.00 17.06 2.44
N GLY A 55 -22.20 15.78 2.14
CA GLY A 55 -22.16 15.30 0.77
C GLY A 55 -23.27 15.92 -0.08
N PHE A 56 -23.09 15.84 -1.39
CA PHE A 56 -24.02 16.37 -2.39
C PHE A 56 -24.19 15.38 -3.54
N ILE A 57 -25.28 15.52 -4.27
CA ILE A 57 -25.52 14.73 -5.48
C ILE A 57 -25.13 15.57 -6.68
N TYR A 58 -24.24 15.05 -7.52
CA TYR A 58 -23.84 15.66 -8.78
C TYR A 58 -23.88 14.60 -9.89
N GLN A 59 -24.64 14.88 -10.96
CA GLN A 59 -24.84 13.97 -12.11
C GLN A 59 -25.30 12.55 -11.69
N GLY A 60 -26.15 12.45 -10.68
CA GLY A 60 -26.67 11.17 -10.18
C GLY A 60 -25.73 10.41 -9.25
N SER A 61 -24.52 10.89 -8.99
CA SER A 61 -23.57 10.32 -8.03
C SER A 61 -23.53 11.11 -6.73
N ILE A 62 -23.36 10.40 -5.60
CA ILE A 62 -23.17 11.02 -4.28
C ILE A 62 -21.68 11.29 -4.08
N TYR A 63 -21.34 12.54 -3.83
CA TYR A 63 -19.99 12.98 -3.45
C TYR A 63 -19.96 13.26 -1.96
N VAL A 64 -18.97 12.71 -1.28
CA VAL A 64 -18.85 12.76 0.18
C VAL A 64 -17.41 13.12 0.54
N PRO A 65 -17.15 13.94 1.57
CA PRO A 65 -15.78 14.23 1.96
C PRO A 65 -15.00 12.96 2.29
N LEU A 66 -13.87 12.78 1.61
CA LEU A 66 -13.00 11.61 1.77
C LEU A 66 -12.60 11.38 3.23
N ARG A 67 -12.29 12.46 3.95
CA ARG A 67 -11.91 12.42 5.38
C ARG A 67 -13.02 11.90 6.27
N PHE A 68 -14.28 12.21 5.95
CA PHE A 68 -15.41 11.67 6.71
C PHE A 68 -15.56 10.16 6.47
N VAL A 69 -15.45 9.71 5.22
CA VAL A 69 -15.52 8.29 4.87
C VAL A 69 -14.40 7.51 5.56
N SER A 70 -13.15 7.99 5.48
CA SER A 70 -11.99 7.32 6.08
C SER A 70 -12.10 7.18 7.61
N LYS A 71 -12.43 8.27 8.31
CA LYS A 71 -12.66 8.23 9.77
C LYS A 71 -13.80 7.29 10.13
N SER A 72 -14.84 7.27 9.32
CA SER A 72 -15.99 6.39 9.52
C SER A 72 -15.62 4.91 9.40
N LEU A 73 -14.60 4.58 8.61
CA LEU A 73 -14.03 3.24 8.44
C LEU A 73 -12.84 2.95 9.38
N ASN A 74 -12.55 3.84 10.32
CA ASN A 74 -11.37 3.76 11.21
C ASN A 74 -10.05 3.58 10.44
N LYS A 75 -9.90 4.34 9.35
CA LYS A 75 -8.68 4.42 8.54
C LYS A 75 -8.11 5.83 8.59
N ASP A 76 -6.78 5.91 8.64
CA ASP A 76 -6.06 7.17 8.51
C ASP A 76 -5.99 7.64 7.05
N ILE A 77 -5.65 8.92 6.85
CA ILE A 77 -5.41 9.48 5.52
C ILE A 77 -4.01 10.05 5.50
N GLU A 78 -3.27 9.71 4.45
CA GLU A 78 -1.97 10.30 4.13
C GLU A 78 -2.05 10.98 2.75
N TRP A 79 -1.43 12.15 2.63
CA TRP A 79 -1.31 12.90 1.38
C TRP A 79 0.16 12.94 0.96
N ASP A 80 0.45 12.40 -0.21
CA ASP A 80 1.74 12.55 -0.89
C ASP A 80 1.60 13.65 -1.95
N ASP A 81 2.13 14.84 -1.62
CA ASP A 81 2.05 16.02 -2.47
C ASP A 81 2.83 15.86 -3.79
N ALA A 82 4.00 15.22 -3.73
CA ALA A 82 4.86 15.00 -4.88
C ALA A 82 4.21 14.07 -5.92
N LYS A 83 3.48 13.06 -5.46
CA LYS A 83 2.75 12.10 -6.32
C LYS A 83 1.30 12.50 -6.58
N SER A 84 0.82 13.60 -6.02
CA SER A 84 -0.59 13.97 -6.03
C SER A 84 -1.52 12.80 -5.64
N THR A 85 -1.11 12.03 -4.63
CA THR A 85 -1.77 10.76 -4.25
C THR A 85 -2.30 10.83 -2.82
N VAL A 86 -3.57 10.46 -2.63
CA VAL A 86 -4.16 10.25 -1.30
C VAL A 86 -4.20 8.75 -0.98
N TRP A 87 -3.65 8.36 0.16
CA TRP A 87 -3.78 7.01 0.71
C TRP A 87 -4.86 6.99 1.79
N ILE A 88 -5.70 5.95 1.77
CA ILE A 88 -6.69 5.65 2.81
C ILE A 88 -6.25 4.37 3.51
N GLY A 89 -5.98 4.47 4.82
CA GLY A 89 -5.30 3.43 5.58
C GLY A 89 -3.79 3.63 5.55
N LYS A 90 -3.04 2.55 5.41
CA LYS A 90 -1.58 2.61 5.44
C LYS A 90 -1.06 3.08 4.06
N GLY A 91 -0.69 4.36 3.95
CA GLY A 91 0.18 4.84 2.87
C GLY A 91 1.61 4.44 3.17
N ASN A 92 2.32 3.89 2.18
CA ASN A 92 3.70 3.39 2.29
C ASN A 92 4.03 2.64 3.59
N ALA A 93 3.15 1.75 4.07
CA ALA A 93 3.61 0.76 5.03
C ALA A 93 4.43 -0.25 4.26
N ASP A 94 5.71 -0.34 4.62
CA ASP A 94 6.59 -1.47 4.35
C ASP A 94 5.77 -2.72 3.99
N ASP A 95 5.86 -3.18 2.74
CA ASP A 95 5.19 -4.41 2.33
C ASP A 95 5.97 -5.57 2.95
N TYR A 96 5.64 -5.86 4.22
CA TYR A 96 6.29 -6.92 4.94
C TYR A 96 6.16 -8.20 4.14
N PHE A 97 7.30 -8.83 3.90
CA PHE A 97 7.40 -10.07 3.15
C PHE A 97 6.49 -11.15 3.72
N SER A 98 6.22 -11.14 5.03
CA SER A 98 5.26 -12.02 5.70
C SER A 98 3.80 -11.92 5.21
N HIS A 99 3.44 -10.88 4.46
CA HIS A 99 2.12 -10.78 3.83
C HIS A 99 2.06 -11.49 2.47
N GLN A 100 3.20 -11.76 1.86
CA GLN A 100 3.27 -12.57 0.64
C GLN A 100 2.93 -14.01 1.01
N ILE A 101 2.34 -14.76 0.08
CA ILE A 101 2.08 -16.20 0.23
C ILE A 101 2.86 -16.91 -0.88
N PRO A 102 3.59 -18.01 -0.58
CA PRO A 102 4.31 -18.72 -1.62
C PRO A 102 3.34 -19.26 -2.67
N THR A 103 3.62 -19.00 -3.95
CA THR A 103 2.87 -19.56 -5.08
C THR A 103 3.25 -21.00 -5.34
N ARG A 104 4.45 -21.42 -4.91
CA ARG A 104 4.91 -22.81 -4.99
C ARG A 104 5.82 -23.13 -3.81
N VAL A 105 5.67 -24.35 -3.29
CA VAL A 105 6.55 -24.94 -2.29
C VAL A 105 7.12 -26.22 -2.88
N GLU A 106 8.43 -26.39 -2.82
CA GLU A 106 9.12 -27.60 -3.26
C GLU A 106 10.02 -28.15 -2.15
N GLY A 107 10.28 -29.46 -2.20
CA GLY A 107 11.10 -30.16 -1.21
C GLY A 107 10.34 -30.49 0.07
N ASP A 108 11.09 -30.97 1.06
CA ASP A 108 10.55 -31.41 2.35
C ASP A 108 10.92 -30.37 3.42
N LEU A 109 10.08 -29.35 3.52
CA LEU A 109 10.17 -28.28 4.52
C LEU A 109 8.79 -27.97 5.09
N LYS A 110 8.77 -27.27 6.22
CA LYS A 110 7.58 -26.65 6.81
C LYS A 110 7.88 -25.18 7.02
N PHE A 111 6.93 -24.31 6.67
CA PHE A 111 7.05 -22.89 6.97
C PHE A 111 5.89 -22.42 7.83
N GLU A 112 6.15 -21.45 8.69
CA GLU A 112 5.15 -20.71 9.43
C GLU A 112 5.41 -19.20 9.31
N ILE A 113 4.34 -18.42 9.44
CA ILE A 113 4.43 -16.97 9.54
C ILE A 113 4.27 -16.59 11.01
N GLY A 114 5.33 -16.09 11.63
CA GLY A 114 5.39 -15.90 13.07
C GLY A 114 6.44 -14.88 13.50
N VAL A 115 6.50 -14.58 14.80
CA VAL A 115 7.54 -13.69 15.34
C VAL A 115 8.87 -14.44 15.35
N ALA A 116 9.89 -13.86 14.73
CA ALA A 116 11.23 -14.41 14.72
C ALA A 116 12.00 -14.02 16.00
N ASN A 117 12.79 -14.96 16.53
CA ASN A 117 13.75 -14.69 17.59
C ASN A 117 15.10 -15.24 17.14
N ILE A 118 16.10 -14.38 16.97
CA ILE A 118 17.39 -14.77 16.37
C ILE A 118 18.52 -14.19 17.21
N GLY A 119 19.41 -15.04 17.72
CA GLY A 119 20.60 -14.63 18.48
C GLY A 119 20.25 -13.77 19.70
N GLY A 120 19.15 -14.08 20.40
CA GLY A 120 18.64 -13.31 21.53
C GLY A 120 17.83 -12.05 21.16
N ASN A 121 17.69 -11.71 19.87
CA ASN A 121 16.89 -10.55 19.42
C ASN A 121 15.48 -10.99 19.03
N LYS A 122 14.46 -10.32 19.58
CA LYS A 122 13.06 -10.51 19.21
C LYS A 122 12.66 -9.46 18.17
N TYR A 123 12.13 -9.91 17.04
CA TYR A 123 11.69 -9.04 15.95
C TYR A 123 10.22 -8.65 16.13
N SER A 124 9.89 -7.41 15.75
CA SER A 124 8.57 -6.84 16.08
C SER A 124 7.51 -7.23 15.05
N HIS A 125 7.91 -7.53 13.82
CA HIS A 125 7.02 -7.92 12.74
C HIS A 125 7.15 -9.41 12.45
N ARG A 126 6.13 -9.97 11.78
CA ARG A 126 6.13 -11.38 11.43
C ARG A 126 7.17 -11.64 10.35
N GLY A 127 7.81 -12.79 10.45
CA GLY A 127 8.78 -13.31 9.52
C GLY A 127 8.35 -14.67 8.98
N TYR A 128 9.17 -15.22 8.09
CA TYR A 128 9.07 -16.60 7.62
C TYR A 128 9.99 -17.46 8.45
N LYS A 129 9.45 -18.50 9.08
CA LYS A 129 10.20 -19.45 9.88
C LYS A 129 10.14 -20.79 9.18
N VAL A 130 11.28 -21.31 8.71
CA VAL A 130 11.35 -22.51 7.89
C VAL A 130 12.11 -23.60 8.62
N SER A 131 11.42 -24.71 8.91
CA SER A 131 12.00 -25.90 9.52
C SER A 131 11.97 -27.08 8.55
N PHE A 132 12.76 -28.11 8.85
CA PHE A 132 12.84 -29.31 8.04
C PHE A 132 12.27 -30.50 8.82
N PRO A 133 11.41 -31.34 8.22
CA PRO A 133 11.05 -32.63 8.77
C PRO A 133 12.28 -33.54 8.90
N GLU A 134 12.18 -34.61 9.70
CA GLU A 134 13.29 -35.49 10.09
C GLU A 134 14.16 -35.96 8.91
N LYS A 135 13.55 -36.26 7.76
CA LYS A 135 14.23 -36.73 6.54
C LYS A 135 14.48 -35.63 5.50
N GLY A 136 13.88 -34.46 5.65
CA GLY A 136 14.04 -33.33 4.75
C GLY A 136 15.33 -32.57 5.04
N ASN A 137 16.07 -32.16 4.01
CA ASN A 137 17.27 -31.32 4.18
C ASN A 137 17.30 -30.11 3.24
N GLN A 138 16.28 -29.98 2.39
CA GLN A 138 16.17 -28.88 1.45
C GLN A 138 14.71 -28.63 1.08
N GLY A 139 14.42 -27.38 0.75
CA GLY A 139 13.19 -26.99 0.10
C GLY A 139 13.20 -25.53 -0.31
N MET A 140 12.22 -25.15 -1.11
CA MET A 140 12.13 -23.82 -1.73
C MET A 140 10.73 -23.24 -1.56
N LEU A 141 10.68 -21.95 -1.27
CA LEU A 141 9.47 -21.13 -1.34
C LEU A 141 9.58 -20.19 -2.55
N GLN A 142 8.60 -20.22 -3.45
CA GLN A 142 8.53 -19.33 -4.61
C GLN A 142 7.41 -18.31 -4.45
N PHE A 143 7.65 -17.08 -4.88
CA PHE A 143 6.73 -15.95 -4.82
C PHE A 143 6.63 -15.28 -6.20
N ASN A 144 5.44 -14.83 -6.58
CA ASN A 144 5.25 -14.00 -7.76
C ASN A 144 5.30 -12.53 -7.33
N LEU A 145 6.30 -11.81 -7.81
CA LEU A 145 6.50 -10.39 -7.54
C LEU A 145 5.94 -9.49 -8.64
N ALA A 146 5.60 -10.04 -9.81
CA ALA A 146 5.11 -9.29 -10.97
C ALA A 146 5.96 -8.06 -11.38
N GLY A 147 7.24 -8.02 -10.98
CA GLY A 147 8.12 -6.89 -11.24
C GLY A 147 7.75 -5.61 -10.52
N GLN A 148 6.93 -5.65 -9.47
CA GLN A 148 6.38 -4.45 -8.81
C GLN A 148 7.28 -3.87 -7.70
N TYR A 149 8.37 -4.57 -7.36
CA TYR A 149 9.30 -4.18 -6.31
C TYR A 149 10.68 -3.81 -6.87
N SER A 150 11.39 -2.98 -6.12
CA SER A 150 12.75 -2.49 -6.40
C SER A 150 13.77 -3.05 -5.43
N LYS A 151 13.37 -3.41 -4.20
CA LYS A 151 14.29 -3.85 -3.14
C LYS A 151 13.64 -4.84 -2.19
N PHE A 152 14.45 -5.75 -1.65
CA PHE A 152 14.10 -6.65 -0.56
C PHE A 152 15.20 -6.61 0.51
N ASP A 153 14.85 -6.16 1.72
CA ASP A 153 15.80 -6.13 2.84
C ASP A 153 15.16 -6.65 4.13
N GLY A 154 15.99 -7.08 5.07
CA GLY A 154 15.55 -7.70 6.31
C GLY A 154 16.69 -8.38 7.04
N PHE A 155 16.35 -9.32 7.92
CA PHE A 155 17.32 -10.12 8.69
C PHE A 155 17.12 -11.60 8.43
N VAL A 156 18.22 -12.36 8.48
CA VAL A 156 18.21 -13.83 8.42
C VAL A 156 19.04 -14.42 9.55
N GLY A 157 18.63 -15.57 10.06
CA GLY A 157 19.44 -16.36 10.97
C GLY A 157 18.74 -17.63 11.44
N ILE A 158 19.35 -18.32 12.40
CA ILE A 158 18.77 -19.52 12.99
C ILE A 158 17.88 -19.13 14.16
N ASP A 159 16.67 -19.68 14.18
CA ASP A 159 15.70 -19.39 15.24
C ASP A 159 16.20 -19.86 16.61
N GLU A 160 15.86 -19.07 17.64
CA GLU A 160 16.20 -19.30 19.05
C GLU A 160 15.76 -20.68 19.54
N TYR A 161 14.67 -21.26 19.00
CA TYR A 161 14.23 -22.62 19.32
C TYR A 161 15.28 -23.67 18.95
N THR A 162 16.01 -23.47 17.84
CA THR A 162 17.05 -24.39 17.35
C THR A 162 18.47 -23.88 17.58
N LYS A 163 18.68 -22.92 18.49
CA LYS A 163 19.97 -22.27 18.73
C LYS A 163 21.13 -23.19 19.12
N ASN A 164 20.83 -24.35 19.68
CA ASN A 164 21.84 -25.35 20.09
C ASN A 164 22.00 -26.48 19.07
N SER A 165 21.35 -26.37 17.90
CA SER A 165 21.52 -27.34 16.83
C SER A 165 22.97 -27.40 16.36
N THR A 166 23.43 -28.61 16.03
CA THR A 166 24.71 -28.83 15.38
C THR A 166 24.63 -28.67 13.87
N ALA A 167 23.43 -28.56 13.30
CA ALA A 167 23.25 -28.36 11.87
C ALA A 167 23.63 -26.95 11.43
N LEU A 168 24.17 -26.85 10.22
CA LEU A 168 24.43 -25.59 9.53
C LEU A 168 23.37 -25.36 8.45
N GLY A 169 22.81 -24.17 8.47
CA GLY A 169 21.82 -23.72 7.49
C GLY A 169 22.46 -23.00 6.31
N THR A 170 21.83 -23.13 5.15
CA THR A 170 22.05 -22.22 4.02
C THR A 170 20.73 -21.62 3.56
N LEU A 171 20.73 -20.33 3.27
CA LEU A 171 19.64 -19.62 2.62
C LEU A 171 20.15 -18.98 1.32
N LYS A 172 19.41 -19.16 0.22
CA LYS A 172 19.67 -18.47 -1.05
C LYS A 172 18.44 -17.69 -1.50
N ILE A 173 18.67 -16.46 -1.95
CA ILE A 173 17.67 -15.60 -2.58
C ILE A 173 17.96 -15.60 -4.08
N ILE A 174 16.98 -16.02 -4.87
CA ILE A 174 17.09 -16.21 -6.32
C ILE A 174 15.98 -15.39 -6.99
N GLY A 175 16.33 -14.53 -7.94
CA GLY A 175 15.40 -13.74 -8.74
C GLY A 175 15.47 -14.15 -10.20
N ASP A 176 14.33 -14.52 -10.78
CA ASP A 176 14.22 -14.99 -12.18
C ASP A 176 15.31 -16.01 -12.58
N ASN A 177 15.52 -17.02 -11.70
CA ASN A 177 16.53 -18.08 -11.82
C ASN A 177 18.00 -17.63 -11.69
N ARG A 178 18.26 -16.39 -11.28
CA ARG A 178 19.61 -15.89 -10.94
C ARG A 178 19.79 -15.79 -9.44
N GLU A 179 20.85 -16.37 -8.91
CA GLU A 179 21.23 -16.16 -7.51
C GLU A 179 21.53 -14.67 -7.28
N LEU A 180 20.84 -14.07 -6.31
CA LEU A 180 21.01 -12.67 -5.92
C LEU A 180 21.82 -12.56 -4.63
N LEU A 181 21.63 -13.49 -3.70
CA LEU A 181 22.32 -13.51 -2.41
C LEU A 181 22.35 -14.93 -1.82
N SER A 182 23.41 -15.27 -1.10
CA SER A 182 23.52 -16.51 -0.34
C SER A 182 24.14 -16.31 1.03
N PHE A 183 23.55 -16.94 2.04
CA PHE A 183 24.10 -17.09 3.37
C PHE A 183 24.39 -18.56 3.62
N THR A 184 25.66 -18.93 3.73
CA THR A 184 26.09 -20.29 4.08
C THR A 184 26.54 -20.37 5.53
N ASN A 185 26.58 -21.59 6.07
CA ASN A 185 27.06 -21.89 7.42
C ASN A 185 26.35 -21.06 8.51
N LEU A 186 25.04 -20.86 8.37
CA LEU A 186 24.22 -20.25 9.42
C LEU A 186 24.18 -21.19 10.61
N LYS A 187 24.67 -20.74 11.76
CA LYS A 187 24.75 -21.55 12.98
C LYS A 187 23.80 -21.02 14.04
N GLY A 188 23.21 -21.94 14.81
CA GLY A 188 22.43 -21.61 15.99
C GLY A 188 23.23 -20.76 16.99
N GLY A 189 22.60 -19.72 17.52
CA GLY A 189 23.21 -18.79 18.48
C GLY A 189 24.02 -17.64 17.87
N ASP A 190 24.26 -17.64 16.55
CA ASP A 190 24.89 -16.52 15.87
C ASP A 190 24.01 -15.25 15.91
N GLN A 191 24.66 -14.08 15.79
CA GLN A 191 23.93 -12.84 15.58
C GLN A 191 23.23 -12.84 14.21
N PRO A 192 22.04 -12.21 14.12
CA PRO A 192 21.30 -12.12 12.87
C PRO A 192 22.09 -11.37 11.80
N LYS A 193 21.98 -11.81 10.55
CA LYS A 193 22.63 -11.16 9.41
C LYS A 193 21.62 -10.27 8.70
N ARG A 194 21.92 -8.97 8.58
CA ARG A 194 21.13 -8.06 7.75
C ARG A 194 21.41 -8.34 6.27
N PHE A 195 20.37 -8.28 5.44
CA PHE A 195 20.50 -8.38 4.00
C PHE A 195 19.76 -7.23 3.31
N GLU A 196 20.20 -6.92 2.10
CA GLU A 196 19.55 -6.03 1.16
C GLU A 196 19.81 -6.55 -0.26
N VAL A 197 18.77 -6.64 -1.07
CA VAL A 197 18.81 -7.21 -2.42
C VAL A 197 18.05 -6.32 -3.39
N ASP A 198 18.64 -6.02 -4.54
CA ASP A 198 17.98 -5.34 -5.65
C ASP A 198 17.00 -6.30 -6.34
N LEU A 199 15.73 -5.88 -6.43
CA LEU A 199 14.65 -6.60 -7.11
C LEU A 199 14.18 -5.91 -8.38
N SER A 200 14.91 -4.91 -8.87
CA SER A 200 14.53 -4.12 -10.05
C SER A 200 14.30 -5.02 -11.27
N GLY A 201 13.03 -5.17 -11.64
CA GLY A 201 12.63 -6.00 -12.78
C GLY A 201 12.42 -7.48 -12.47
N VAL A 202 12.69 -7.92 -11.23
CA VAL A 202 12.52 -9.31 -10.81
C VAL A 202 11.03 -9.66 -10.75
N SER A 203 10.62 -10.66 -11.53
CA SER A 203 9.22 -11.09 -11.59
C SER A 203 8.92 -12.29 -10.68
N THR A 204 9.89 -13.18 -10.51
CA THR A 204 9.79 -14.36 -9.63
C THR A 204 10.90 -14.34 -8.59
N LEU A 205 10.53 -14.49 -7.32
CA LEU A 205 11.47 -14.64 -6.21
C LEU A 205 11.40 -16.06 -5.67
N GLN A 206 12.55 -16.69 -5.47
CA GLN A 206 12.69 -18.00 -4.88
C GLN A 206 13.63 -17.92 -3.69
N ILE A 207 13.20 -18.47 -2.55
CA ILE A 207 14.03 -18.61 -1.36
C ILE A 207 14.29 -20.10 -1.15
N LEU A 208 15.53 -20.52 -1.37
CA LEU A 208 15.98 -21.89 -1.17
C LEU A 208 16.60 -22.01 0.23
N TYR A 209 16.16 -23.01 0.97
CA TYR A 209 16.62 -23.34 2.32
C TYR A 209 17.26 -24.72 2.28
N THR A 210 18.41 -24.88 2.92
CA THR A 210 19.03 -26.20 3.15
C THR A 210 19.61 -26.32 4.56
N ARG A 211 19.74 -27.55 5.04
CA ARG A 211 20.54 -27.93 6.21
C ARG A 211 21.53 -29.04 5.83
N ASP A 212 22.69 -29.07 6.49
CA ASP A 212 23.78 -29.99 6.18
C ASP A 212 23.64 -31.39 6.83
N THR A 213 22.89 -31.49 7.93
CA THR A 213 22.76 -32.71 8.75
C THR A 213 21.30 -32.98 9.12
N GLY A 214 21.06 -34.15 9.72
CA GLY A 214 19.74 -34.58 10.20
C GLY A 214 19.27 -33.92 11.50
N SER A 215 20.07 -33.09 12.16
CA SER A 215 19.66 -32.36 13.37
C SER A 215 18.67 -31.24 13.06
N ASP A 216 17.67 -31.05 13.93
CA ASP A 216 16.62 -30.04 13.74
C ASP A 216 17.21 -28.65 13.52
N LEU A 217 16.65 -27.92 12.55
CA LEU A 217 17.08 -26.56 12.25
C LEU A 217 15.90 -25.75 11.73
N THR A 218 15.73 -24.54 12.29
CA THR A 218 14.77 -23.57 11.80
C THR A 218 15.51 -22.32 11.36
N ILE A 219 15.34 -21.94 10.09
CA ILE A 219 15.92 -20.74 9.49
C ILE A 219 14.82 -19.68 9.38
N ASP A 220 15.07 -18.51 9.97
CA ASP A 220 14.14 -17.39 10.00
C ASP A 220 14.58 -16.29 9.04
N ILE A 221 13.62 -15.73 8.28
CA ILE A 221 13.69 -14.38 7.70
C ILE A 221 12.81 -13.48 8.56
N ALA A 222 13.36 -12.39 9.10
CA ALA A 222 12.71 -11.51 10.07
C ALA A 222 12.69 -10.04 9.61
N ASP A 223 11.65 -9.30 10.02
CA ASP A 223 11.41 -7.87 9.70
C ASP A 223 11.73 -7.52 8.24
N ALA A 224 11.38 -8.42 7.32
CA ALA A 224 11.75 -8.29 5.93
C ALA A 224 10.68 -7.55 5.14
N ILE A 225 11.11 -6.64 4.27
CA ILE A 225 10.27 -5.65 3.60
C ILE A 225 10.55 -5.69 2.10
N LEU A 226 9.48 -5.71 1.31
CA LEU A 226 9.51 -5.46 -0.13
C LEU A 226 9.20 -3.99 -0.40
N HIS A 227 10.08 -3.33 -1.14
CA HIS A 227 9.93 -1.91 -1.48
C HIS A 227 9.40 -1.80 -2.90
N HIS A 228 8.33 -1.03 -3.10
CA HIS A 228 7.78 -0.79 -4.43
C HIS A 228 8.76 0.01 -5.32
N LYS A 229 8.55 -0.08 -6.63
CA LYS A 229 9.21 0.79 -7.62
C LYS A 229 8.75 2.24 -7.52
#